data_AF-A0A2D6W0Q4-F1
#
_entry.id   AF-A0A2D6W0Q4-F1
#
_cell.length_a   1.000
_cell.length_b   1.000
_cell.length_c   1.000
_cell.angle_alpha   90.00
_cell.angle_beta   90.00
_cell.angle_gamma   90.00
#
_symmetry.space_group_name_H-M   'P 1'
#
loop_
_entity.id
_entity.type
_entity.pdbx_description
1 polymer ?
#
loop_
_entity_poly.entity_id
_entity_poly.type
_entity_poly.pdbx_seq_one_letter_code
_entity_poly.pdbx_strand_id
1 'polypeptide(L)' 'MQNDHLTWDVVDRVAVTLGAKAEACRKWRQRRVPHNWRARIIDHLAIDGVAVRFADFDVLSSEQDAAA' A
#
# COMPACT_ATOMS: atom_id res chain seq x y z
N MET A 1 -6.55 -14.62 -8.80
CA MET A 1 -7.21 -13.38 -9.23
C MET A 1 -6.27 -12.27 -8.81
N GLN A 2 -5.68 -11.57 -9.77
CA GLN A 2 -4.83 -10.40 -9.49
C GLN A 2 -5.67 -9.42 -8.67
N ASN A 3 -5.10 -8.90 -7.58
CA ASN A 3 -5.76 -7.85 -6.81
C ASN A 3 -5.52 -6.52 -7.52
N ASP A 4 -6.30 -6.28 -8.58
CA ASP A 4 -6.31 -5.06 -9.41
C ASP A 4 -6.62 -3.78 -8.61
N HIS A 5 -6.91 -3.88 -7.31
CA HIS A 5 -7.37 -2.77 -6.49
C HIS A 5 -6.27 -2.08 -5.67
N LEU A 6 -5.16 -2.76 -5.35
CA LEU A 6 -4.09 -2.17 -4.53
C LEU A 6 -2.86 -1.86 -5.38
N THR A 7 -2.65 -0.59 -5.69
CA THR A 7 -1.47 -0.09 -6.40
C THR A 7 -0.66 0.85 -5.50
N TRP A 8 0.59 1.10 -5.87
CA TRP A 8 1.42 2.09 -5.17
C TRP A 8 0.88 3.53 -5.24
N ASP A 9 0.06 3.87 -6.25
CA ASP A 9 -0.63 5.17 -6.28
C ASP A 9 -1.69 5.25 -5.17
N VAL A 10 -2.48 4.18 -5.02
CA VAL A 10 -3.50 4.08 -3.97
C VAL A 10 -2.84 4.12 -2.59
N VAL A 11 -1.78 3.34 -2.39
CA VAL A 11 -1.02 3.32 -1.13
C VAL A 11 -0.47 4.71 -0.79
N ASP A 12 0.19 5.38 -1.73
CA ASP A 12 0.75 6.71 -1.51
C ASP A 12 -0.34 7.74 -1.20
N ARG A 13 -1.46 7.72 -1.95
CA ARG A 13 -2.58 8.64 -1.75
C ARG A 13 -3.19 8.47 -0.36
N VAL A 14 -3.54 7.24 0.02
CA VAL A 14 -4.15 6.94 1.32
C VAL A 14 -3.17 7.25 2.45
N ALA A 15 -1.89 6.88 2.28
CA ALA A 15 -0.86 7.17 3.28
C ALA A 15 -0.71 8.68 3.51
N VAL A 16 -0.65 9.49 2.45
CA VAL A 16 -0.56 10.96 2.56
C VAL A 16 -1.80 11.53 3.24
N THR A 17 -3.00 11.06 2.88
CA THR A 17 -4.26 11.45 3.56
C THR A 17 -4.23 11.12 5.06
N LEU A 18 -3.63 9.99 5.44
CA LEU A 18 -3.43 9.58 6.82
C LEU A 18 -2.28 10.30 7.54
N GLY A 19 -1.56 11.20 6.86
CA GLY A 19 -0.48 12.03 7.40
C GLY A 19 0.94 11.50 7.16
N ALA A 20 1.12 10.50 6.30
CA ALA A 20 2.45 10.06 5.90
C ALA A 20 3.14 11.13 5.04
N LYS A 21 4.46 11.28 5.23
CA LYS A 21 5.27 12.11 4.34
C LYS A 21 5.47 11.41 3.00
N ALA A 22 5.51 12.16 1.90
CA ALA A 22 5.82 11.63 0.58
C ALA A 22 7.17 10.90 0.54
N GLU A 23 8.17 11.38 1.29
CA GLU A 23 9.46 10.68 1.43
C GLU A 23 9.34 9.30 2.10
N ALA A 24 8.42 9.14 3.07
CA ALA A 24 8.18 7.85 3.69
C ALA A 24 7.56 6.87 2.68
N CYS A 25 6.59 7.35 1.89
CA CYS A 25 5.95 6.55 0.83
C CYS A 25 6.98 6.09 -0.22
N ARG A 26 7.87 6.99 -0.66
CA ARG A 26 9.00 6.62 -1.55
C ARG A 26 9.90 5.54 -0.96
N LYS A 27 10.20 5.61 0.35
CA LYS A 27 11.00 4.58 1.04
C LYS A 27 10.25 3.25 1.14
N TRP A 28 8.93 3.27 1.28
CA TRP A 28 8.13 2.04 1.32
C TRP A 28 8.13 1.33 -0.03
N ARG A 29 8.06 2.08 -1.14
CA ARG A 29 8.22 1.55 -2.49
C ARG A 29 9.56 0.85 -2.72
N GLN A 30 10.63 1.28 -2.05
CA GLN A 30 11.95 0.63 -2.20
C GLN A 30 12.14 -0.56 -1.26
N ARG A 31 11.23 -0.77 -0.31
CA ARG A 31 11.37 -1.77 0.74
C ARG A 31 10.03 -2.45 0.96
N ARG A 32 9.25 -1.89 1.88
CA ARG A 32 7.98 -2.44 2.32
C ARG A 32 7.21 -1.40 3.11
N VAL A 33 5.89 -1.38 2.98
CA VAL A 33 5.01 -0.63 3.89
C VAL A 33 5.08 -1.25 5.29
N PRO A 34 5.37 -0.49 6.35
CA PRO A 34 5.38 -0.98 7.73
C PRO A 34 4.03 -1.55 8.17
N HIS A 35 4.02 -2.56 9.05
CA HIS A 35 2.79 -3.26 9.44
C HIS A 35 1.72 -2.35 10.05
N ASN A 36 2.13 -1.39 10.89
CA ASN A 36 1.22 -0.39 11.46
C ASN A 36 0.56 0.50 10.40
N TRP A 37 1.28 0.82 9.31
CA TRP A 37 0.74 1.58 8.20
C TRP A 37 -0.16 0.76 7.30
N ARG A 38 0.19 -0.51 7.04
CA ARG A 38 -0.67 -1.45 6.31
C ARG A 38 -2.05 -1.56 6.96
N ALA A 39 -2.11 -1.74 8.29
CA ALA A 39 -3.37 -1.80 9.02
C ALA A 39 -4.22 -0.53 8.82
N ARG A 40 -3.62 0.66 8.97
CA ARG A 40 -4.32 1.94 8.80
C ARG A 40 -4.83 2.16 7.37
N ILE A 41 -4.04 1.74 6.37
CA ILE A 41 -4.44 1.83 4.97
C ILE A 41 -5.58 0.87 4.68
N ILE A 42 -5.53 -0.36 5.20
CA ILE A 42 -6.62 -1.36 5.07
C ILE A 42 -7.90 -0.81 5.69
N ASP A 43 -7.84 -0.29 6.92
CA ASP A 43 -9.02 0.26 7.60
C ASP A 43 -9.63 1.43 6.81
N HIS A 44 -8.80 2.33 6.28
CA HIS A 44 -9.29 3.44 5.47
C HIS A 44 -9.94 2.95 4.16
N LEU A 45 -9.30 2.01 3.46
CA LEU A 45 -9.82 1.46 2.21
C LEU A 45 -11.10 0.66 2.42
N ALA A 46 -11.24 -0.02 3.57
CA ALA A 46 -12.45 -0.73 3.93
C ALA A 46 -13.65 0.21 4.11
N ILE A 47 -13.44 1.43 4.63
CA ILE A 47 -14.48 2.46 4.70
C ILE A 47 -14.95 2.87 3.30
N ASP A 48 -14.03 2.94 2.34
CA ASP A 48 -14.31 3.25 0.93
C ASP A 48 -14.87 2.05 0.14
N GLY A 49 -15.14 0.91 0.82
CA GLY A 49 -15.68 -0.31 0.22
C GLY A 49 -14.65 -1.16 -0.52
N VAL A 50 -13.36 -0.84 -0.40
CA VAL A 50 -12.27 -1.57 -1.04
C VAL A 50 -11.69 -2.59 -0.06
N ALA A 51 -11.91 -3.87 -0.34
CA ALA A 51 -11.40 -4.95 0.49
C ALA A 51 -9.92 -5.24 0.18
N VAL A 52 -9.03 -4.82 1.06
CA VAL A 52 -7.58 -5.07 0.96
C VAL A 52 -7.10 -5.92 2.13
N ARG A 53 -6.19 -6.86 1.87
CA ARG A 53 -5.58 -7.75 2.86
C ARG A 53 -4.09 -7.47 2.98
N PHE A 54 -3.49 -7.91 4.08
CA PHE A 54 -2.04 -7.78 4.28
C PHE A 54 -1.20 -8.46 3.19
N ALA A 55 -1.67 -9.60 2.67
CA ALA A 55 -1.00 -10.33 1.59
C ALA A 55 -0.90 -9.51 0.29
N ASP A 56 -1.81 -8.57 0.06
CA ASP A 56 -1.82 -7.73 -1.14
C ASP A 56 -0.63 -6.78 -1.16
N PHE A 57 -0.18 -6.32 0.01
CA PHE A 57 1.03 -5.53 0.13
C PHE A 57 2.30 -6.33 -0.13
N ASP A 58 2.27 -7.65 0.07
CA ASP A 58 3.41 -8.51 -0.20
C ASP A 58 3.53 -8.78 -1.70
N VAL A 59 2.40 -9.03 -2.39
CA VAL A 59 2.33 -9.10 -3.86
C VAL A 59 2.79 -7.79 -4.50
N LEU A 60 2.30 -6.65 -3.99
CA LEU A 60 2.68 -5.31 -4.46
C LEU A 60 4.19 -5.02 -4.33
N SER A 61 4.85 -5.63 -3.34
CA SER A 61 6.31 -5.51 -3.18
C SER A 61 7.05 -6.40 -4.18
N SER A 62 6.56 -7.63 -4.41
CA SER A 62 7.16 -8.57 -5.37
C SER A 62 7.02 -8.15 -6.83
N GLU A 63 5.94 -7.46 -7.21
CA GLU A 63 5.79 -6.91 -8.57
C GLU A 63 6.82 -5.81 -8.88
N GLN A 64 7.29 -5.08 -7.86
CA GLN A 64 8.37 -4.11 -8.06
C GLN A 64 9.74 -4.76 -8.24
N ASP A 65 10.03 -5.84 -7.51
CA ASP A 65 11.27 -6.59 -7.69
C ASP A 65 11.35 -7.24 -9.09
N ALA A 66 10.21 -7.60 -9.68
CA ALA A 66 10.15 -8.15 -11.03
C ALA A 66 10.33 -7.10 -12.15
N ALA A 67 10.20 -5.81 -11.85
CA ALA A 67 10.28 -4.70 -12.80
C ALA A 67 11.58 -3.89 -12.72
N ALA A 68 12.50 -4.27 -11.81
CA ALA A 68 13.81 -3.65 -11.60
C ALA A 68 14.93 -4.44 -12.28
#